data_AF-A0A3N5UT25-F1
#
_entry.id   AF-A0A3N5UT25-F1
#
_cell.length_a   1.000
_cell.length_b   1.000
_cell.length_c   1.000
_cell.angle_alpha   90.00
_cell.angle_beta   90.00
_cell.angle_gamma   90.00
#
_symmetry.space_group_name_H-M   'P 1'
#
loop_
_entity.id
_entity.type
_entity.pdbx_description
1 polymer ?
#
loop_
_entity_poly.entity_id
_entity_poly.type
_entity_poly.pdbx_seq_one_letter_code
_entity_poly.pdbx_strand_id
1 'polypeptide(L)'
;MITTSLLDRAIAVLRSNDTGIFTKPGPHQYPHQWNWDSALIALGLSHFDLPRVQTEIRSLLSGQWLDGMLPSVVYHSIPSDYFPTPQFWQIENSPSAPQVPTTGITQPPLLATVVRLIHSRLPIPEFVREVYPALLRWHRWLHTARDVDGSGLACIIHPWESGTDDSPR
;
A
#
# COMPACT_ATOMS: atom_id res chain seq x y z
N MET A 1 14.93 27.90 -23.25
CA MET A 1 14.07 27.05 -22.41
C MET A 1 14.97 26.01 -21.76
N ILE A 2 15.10 26.03 -20.43
CA ILE A 2 15.82 24.97 -19.71
C ILE A 2 14.90 23.77 -19.69
N THR A 3 15.19 22.74 -20.48
CA THR A 3 14.48 21.47 -20.42
C THR A 3 14.81 20.79 -19.10
N THR A 4 13.84 20.70 -18.19
CA THR A 4 13.94 19.88 -16.98
C THR A 4 14.10 18.42 -17.37
N SER A 5 14.99 17.70 -16.68
CA SER A 5 15.22 16.29 -16.98
C SER A 5 13.99 15.45 -16.66
N LEU A 6 13.87 14.26 -17.26
CA LEU A 6 12.79 13.32 -16.93
C LEU A 6 12.81 12.96 -15.44
N LEU A 7 14.00 12.88 -14.85
CA LEU A 7 14.18 12.64 -13.42
C LEU A 7 13.61 13.78 -12.58
N ASP A 8 13.92 15.04 -12.89
CA ASP A 8 13.40 16.20 -12.15
C ASP A 8 11.87 16.26 -12.20
N ARG A 9 11.29 15.93 -13.36
CA ARG A 9 9.83 15.88 -13.55
C ARG A 9 9.21 14.74 -12.74
N ALA A 10 9.83 13.57 -12.69
CA ALA A 10 9.34 12.45 -11.88
C ALA A 10 9.40 12.76 -10.37
N ILE A 11 10.49 13.36 -9.91
CA ILE A 11 10.63 13.84 -8.52
C ILE A 11 9.55 14.87 -8.20
N ALA A 12 9.29 15.82 -9.11
CA ALA A 12 8.26 16.82 -8.92
C ALA A 12 6.86 16.22 -8.76
N VAL A 13 6.52 15.17 -9.53
CA VAL A 13 5.24 14.45 -9.38
C VAL A 13 5.10 13.78 -8.02
N LEU A 14 6.15 13.07 -7.55
CA LEU A 14 6.11 12.43 -6.23
C LEU A 14 5.96 13.46 -5.11
N ARG A 15 6.68 14.58 -5.21
CA ARG A 15 6.59 15.69 -4.23
C ARG A 15 5.25 16.40 -4.26
N SER A 16 4.66 16.63 -5.43
CA SER A 16 3.35 17.30 -5.53
C SER A 16 2.21 16.46 -4.97
N ASN A 17 2.37 15.13 -4.96
CA ASN A 17 1.39 14.19 -4.45
C ASN A 17 1.65 13.80 -2.98
N ASP A 18 2.75 14.23 -2.39
CA ASP A 18 3.12 13.94 -1.02
C ASP A 18 2.23 14.74 -0.03
N THR A 19 1.66 14.05 0.95
CA THR A 19 0.86 14.62 2.03
C THR A 19 1.65 14.80 3.32
N GLY A 20 2.91 14.35 3.36
CA GLY A 20 3.76 14.25 4.53
C GLY A 20 3.65 12.90 5.26
N ILE A 21 2.53 12.17 5.10
CA ILE A 21 2.29 10.86 5.72
C ILE A 21 2.29 9.74 4.67
N PHE A 22 1.63 10.00 3.55
CA PHE A 22 1.56 9.10 2.39
C PHE A 22 1.60 9.90 1.08
N THR A 23 1.85 9.23 -0.04
CA THR A 23 1.79 9.86 -1.36
C THR A 23 0.55 9.39 -2.11
N LYS A 24 -0.24 10.35 -2.62
CA LYS A 24 -1.42 10.05 -3.44
C LYS A 24 -1.01 9.44 -4.78
N PRO A 25 -1.65 8.35 -5.26
CA PRO A 25 -1.39 7.83 -6.61
C PRO A 25 -1.73 8.84 -7.71
N GLY A 26 -2.80 9.60 -7.51
CA GLY A 26 -3.26 10.65 -8.41
C GLY A 26 -3.69 11.89 -7.66
N PRO A 27 -3.56 13.09 -8.23
CA PRO A 27 -3.79 14.34 -7.52
C PRO A 27 -5.24 14.53 -7.05
N HIS A 28 -6.22 14.01 -7.81
CA HIS A 28 -7.65 14.18 -7.59
C HIS A 28 -8.42 12.85 -7.47
N GLN A 29 -8.23 11.93 -8.43
CA GLN A 29 -9.03 10.69 -8.52
C GLN A 29 -8.76 9.70 -7.38
N TYR A 30 -7.53 9.69 -6.85
CA TYR A 30 -7.09 8.76 -5.81
C TYR A 30 -6.48 9.53 -4.63
N PRO A 31 -7.31 10.17 -3.78
CA PRO A 31 -6.84 11.07 -2.72
C PRO A 31 -6.36 10.34 -1.45
N HIS A 32 -6.24 9.01 -1.48
CA HIS A 32 -5.93 8.16 -0.34
C HIS A 32 -4.69 7.31 -0.58
N GLN A 33 -4.20 6.62 0.45
CA GLN A 33 -3.06 5.74 0.35
C GLN A 33 -3.49 4.38 -0.17
N TRP A 34 -2.93 3.96 -1.31
CA TRP A 34 -3.22 2.66 -1.92
C TRP A 34 -2.04 1.71 -1.76
N ASN A 35 -2.31 0.45 -1.47
CA ASN A 35 -1.32 -0.53 -1.05
C ASN A 35 -0.20 -0.73 -2.09
N TRP A 36 -0.56 -1.23 -3.28
CA TRP A 36 0.44 -1.54 -4.30
C TRP A 36 1.08 -0.26 -4.90
N ASP A 37 0.34 0.86 -4.95
CA ASP A 37 0.85 2.16 -5.37
C ASP A 37 1.90 2.67 -4.38
N SER A 38 1.64 2.62 -3.08
CA SER A 38 2.60 3.00 -2.04
C SER A 38 3.86 2.15 -2.08
N ALA A 39 3.78 0.87 -2.44
CA ALA A 39 4.97 0.05 -2.69
C ALA A 39 5.78 0.60 -3.88
N LEU A 40 5.16 0.88 -5.02
CA LEU A 40 5.86 1.40 -6.19
C LEU A 40 6.38 2.84 -5.97
N ILE A 41 5.63 3.67 -5.24
CA ILE A 41 6.04 5.01 -4.84
C ILE A 41 7.24 4.94 -3.89
N ALA A 42 7.24 4.05 -2.90
CA ALA A 42 8.39 3.81 -2.04
C ALA A 42 9.63 3.40 -2.84
N LEU A 43 9.47 2.57 -3.89
CA LEU A 43 10.57 2.26 -4.80
C LEU A 43 11.08 3.52 -5.51
N GLY A 44 10.20 4.39 -6.03
CA GLY A 44 10.59 5.66 -6.65
C GLY A 44 11.29 6.63 -5.69
N LEU A 45 10.71 6.85 -4.51
CA LEU A 45 11.27 7.70 -3.44
C LEU A 45 12.65 7.22 -2.99
N SER A 46 12.89 5.91 -2.99
CA SER A 46 14.16 5.34 -2.53
C SER A 46 15.38 5.79 -3.35
N HIS A 47 15.18 6.43 -4.51
CA HIS A 47 16.26 7.01 -5.31
C HIS A 47 16.77 8.34 -4.75
N PHE A 48 16.00 9.05 -3.93
CA PHE A 48 16.37 10.40 -3.48
C PHE A 48 15.93 10.77 -2.05
N ASP A 49 15.07 9.99 -1.39
CA ASP A 49 14.54 10.31 -0.07
C ASP A 49 14.19 9.05 0.74
N LEU A 50 15.22 8.42 1.34
CA LEU A 50 15.03 7.22 2.15
C LEU A 50 14.19 7.45 3.42
N PRO A 51 14.34 8.55 4.19
CA PRO A 51 13.44 8.82 5.32
C PRO A 51 11.97 8.82 4.89
N ARG A 52 11.64 9.42 3.74
CA ARG A 52 10.26 9.45 3.25
C ARG A 52 9.73 8.08 2.84
N VAL A 53 10.59 7.19 2.31
CA VAL A 53 10.26 5.77 2.06
C VAL A 53 9.79 5.08 3.33
N GLN A 54 10.52 5.28 4.44
CA GLN A 54 10.15 4.64 5.70
C GLN A 54 8.81 5.16 6.22
N THR A 55 8.55 6.46 6.10
CA THR A 55 7.24 7.05 6.43
C THR A 55 6.12 6.47 5.57
N GLU A 56 6.32 6.33 4.25
CA GLU A 56 5.33 5.75 3.32
C GLU A 56 4.95 4.32 3.72
N ILE A 57 5.95 3.50 4.03
CA ILE A 57 5.74 2.09 4.36
C ILE A 57 5.13 1.96 5.75
N ARG A 58 5.58 2.74 6.75
CA ARG A 58 4.99 2.74 8.09
C ARG A 58 3.52 3.17 8.07
N SER A 59 3.17 4.19 7.28
CA SER A 59 1.78 4.66 7.16
C SER A 59 0.88 3.66 6.45
N LEU A 60 1.38 2.90 5.48
CA LEU A 60 0.63 1.79 4.89
C LEU A 60 0.42 0.66 5.91
N LEU A 61 1.48 0.26 6.61
CA LEU A 61 1.44 -0.84 7.59
C LEU A 61 0.61 -0.51 8.84
N SER A 62 0.34 0.77 9.14
CA SER A 62 -0.57 1.14 10.23
C SER A 62 -2.02 0.74 9.96
N GLY A 63 -2.38 0.49 8.69
CA GLY A 63 -3.66 -0.06 8.28
C GLY A 63 -3.74 -1.59 8.34
N GLN A 64 -2.69 -2.30 8.78
CA GLN A 64 -2.73 -3.77 8.82
C GLN A 64 -3.73 -4.27 9.87
N TRP A 65 -4.57 -5.21 9.46
CA TRP A 65 -5.56 -5.88 10.32
C TRP A 65 -4.88 -6.84 11.29
N LEU A 66 -5.55 -7.14 12.41
CA LEU A 66 -5.02 -8.01 13.48
C LEU A 66 -4.72 -9.44 12.99
N ASP A 67 -5.47 -9.93 12.02
CA ASP A 67 -5.29 -11.26 11.40
C ASP A 67 -4.17 -11.28 10.35
N GLY A 68 -3.63 -10.12 9.99
CA GLY A 68 -2.52 -9.95 9.06
C GLY A 68 -2.89 -9.35 7.71
N MET A 69 -4.18 -9.19 7.36
CA MET A 69 -4.57 -8.56 6.09
C MET A 69 -3.97 -7.15 5.99
N LEU A 70 -3.30 -6.85 4.87
CA LEU A 70 -3.00 -5.46 4.51
C LEU A 70 -4.08 -4.98 3.53
N PRO A 71 -4.84 -3.92 3.87
CA PRO A 71 -5.97 -3.47 3.07
C PRO A 71 -5.50 -2.86 1.74
N SER A 72 -6.40 -2.72 0.78
CA SER A 72 -6.14 -2.02 -0.48
C SER A 72 -5.97 -0.51 -0.29
N VAL A 73 -6.73 0.10 0.63
CA VAL A 73 -6.65 1.55 0.93
C VAL A 73 -6.58 1.80 2.44
N VAL A 74 -5.74 2.76 2.82
CA VAL A 74 -5.70 3.38 4.16
C VAL A 74 -6.17 4.83 4.05
N TYR A 75 -7.19 5.21 4.81
CA TYR A 75 -7.80 6.54 4.75
C TYR A 75 -7.23 7.44 5.85
N HIS A 76 -6.19 8.24 5.51
CA HIS A 76 -5.56 9.19 6.45
C HIS A 76 -6.24 10.56 6.52
N SER A 77 -7.03 10.92 5.52
CA SER A 77 -7.65 12.25 5.42
C SER A 77 -9.14 12.11 5.11
N ILE A 78 -9.96 12.53 6.06
CA ILE A 78 -11.42 12.55 5.99
C ILE A 78 -11.92 13.96 6.35
N PRO A 79 -13.03 14.46 5.77
CA PRO A 79 -13.84 13.83 4.73
C PRO A 79 -13.16 13.83 3.35
N SER A 80 -13.65 13.00 2.43
CA SER A 80 -13.15 12.87 1.06
C SER A 80 -14.31 12.61 0.10
N ASP A 81 -14.21 13.16 -1.11
CA ASP A 81 -15.19 12.96 -2.18
C ASP A 81 -14.97 11.63 -2.95
N TYR A 82 -13.95 10.85 -2.57
CA TYR A 82 -13.72 9.52 -3.11
C TYR A 82 -14.78 8.52 -2.62
N PHE A 83 -15.32 7.74 -3.54
CA PHE A 83 -16.22 6.62 -3.25
C PHE A 83 -15.59 5.30 -3.73
N PRO A 84 -15.67 4.20 -2.94
CA PRO A 84 -16.35 4.09 -1.65
C PRO A 84 -15.67 4.82 -0.49
N THR A 85 -16.48 5.44 0.38
CA THR A 85 -16.01 6.14 1.59
C THR A 85 -15.64 5.13 2.69
N PRO A 86 -14.90 5.54 3.74
CA PRO A 86 -14.63 4.66 4.88
C PRO A 86 -15.90 4.05 5.50
N GLN A 87 -16.97 4.83 5.62
CA GLN A 87 -18.24 4.39 6.20
C GLN A 87 -18.97 3.35 5.33
N PHE A 88 -18.72 3.32 4.02
CA PHE A 88 -19.29 2.30 3.14
C PHE A 88 -18.77 0.90 3.51
N TRP A 89 -17.50 0.79 3.89
CA TRP A 89 -16.85 -0.49 4.18
C TRP A 89 -17.28 -1.14 5.49
N GLN A 90 -17.75 -0.35 6.47
CA GLN A 90 -18.22 -0.82 7.78
C GLN A 90 -17.26 -1.82 8.45
N ILE A 91 -15.95 -1.54 8.38
CA ILE A 91 -14.90 -2.46 8.86
C ILE A 91 -15.02 -2.73 10.35
N GLU A 92 -15.65 -1.84 11.11
CA GLU A 92 -15.93 -1.98 12.54
C GLU A 92 -16.75 -3.23 12.90
N ASN A 93 -17.44 -3.82 11.91
CA ASN A 93 -18.14 -5.10 12.08
C ASN A 93 -17.19 -6.30 12.15
N SER A 94 -15.91 -6.13 11.78
CA SER A 94 -14.88 -7.16 11.88
C SER A 94 -14.09 -7.04 13.18
N PRO A 95 -13.92 -8.12 13.95
CA PRO A 95 -13.08 -8.10 15.16
C PRO A 95 -11.59 -7.90 14.85
N SER A 96 -11.17 -8.09 13.60
CA SER A 96 -9.78 -7.94 13.17
C SER A 96 -9.46 -6.55 12.61
N ALA A 97 -10.46 -5.69 12.45
CA ALA A 97 -10.26 -4.38 11.85
C ALA A 97 -9.34 -3.50 12.71
N PRO A 98 -8.45 -2.71 12.08
CA PRO A 98 -7.65 -1.73 12.78
C PRO A 98 -8.50 -0.52 13.20
N GLN A 99 -7.95 0.30 14.10
CA GLN A 99 -8.57 1.58 14.47
C GLN A 99 -8.52 2.61 13.34
N VAL A 100 -7.51 2.52 12.46
CA VAL A 100 -7.37 3.39 11.29
C VAL A 100 -8.43 2.99 10.26
N PRO A 101 -9.19 3.93 9.67
CA PRO A 101 -10.16 3.57 8.64
C PRO A 101 -9.47 3.01 7.38
N THR A 102 -9.95 1.89 6.88
CA THR A 102 -9.37 1.14 5.74
C THR A 102 -10.48 0.53 4.89
N THR A 103 -10.13 0.01 3.71
CA THR A 103 -11.01 -0.91 2.97
C THR A 103 -11.06 -2.28 3.64
N GLY A 104 -12.13 -3.04 3.41
CA GLY A 104 -12.26 -4.43 3.86
C GLY A 104 -11.65 -5.50 2.95
N ILE A 105 -10.96 -5.09 1.88
CA ILE A 105 -10.33 -5.99 0.88
C ILE A 105 -8.83 -5.72 0.76
N THR A 106 -8.09 -6.64 0.15
CA THR A 106 -6.62 -6.56 -0.02
C THR A 106 -6.22 -6.15 -1.45
N GLN A 107 -4.92 -6.18 -1.75
CA GLN A 107 -4.34 -5.94 -3.07
C GLN A 107 -3.10 -6.83 -3.29
N PRO A 108 -2.51 -6.87 -4.50
CA PRO A 108 -1.36 -7.71 -4.79
C PRO A 108 -0.15 -7.45 -3.86
N PRO A 109 0.55 -8.50 -3.37
CA PRO A 109 1.57 -8.38 -2.32
C PRO A 109 2.95 -7.86 -2.76
N LEU A 110 3.01 -6.66 -3.34
CA LEU A 110 4.25 -6.08 -3.88
C LEU A 110 5.23 -5.57 -2.83
N LEU A 111 4.77 -5.23 -1.62
CA LEU A 111 5.57 -4.49 -0.64
C LEU A 111 6.85 -5.24 -0.21
N ALA A 112 6.78 -6.57 -0.01
CA ALA A 112 7.95 -7.36 0.37
C ALA A 112 9.03 -7.36 -0.72
N THR A 113 8.63 -7.45 -1.99
CA THR A 113 9.52 -7.34 -3.14
C THR A 113 10.18 -5.98 -3.19
N VAL A 114 9.41 -4.89 -3.01
CA VAL A 114 9.96 -3.53 -2.99
C VAL A 114 10.96 -3.34 -1.85
N VAL A 115 10.63 -3.73 -0.62
CA VAL A 115 11.53 -3.62 0.53
C VAL A 115 12.85 -4.36 0.25
N ARG A 116 12.78 -5.56 -0.33
CA ARG A 116 13.97 -6.33 -0.73
C ARG A 116 14.79 -5.60 -1.81
N LEU A 117 14.15 -5.05 -2.84
CA LEU A 117 14.84 -4.32 -3.92
C LEU A 117 15.56 -3.07 -3.37
N ILE A 118 14.89 -2.31 -2.51
CA ILE A 118 15.48 -1.15 -1.85
C ILE A 118 16.67 -1.60 -1.00
N HIS A 119 16.51 -2.62 -0.15
CA HIS A 119 17.59 -3.13 0.69
C HIS A 119 18.81 -3.62 -0.11
N SER A 120 18.57 -4.27 -1.25
CA SER A 120 19.63 -4.80 -2.11
C SER A 120 20.46 -3.69 -2.76
N ARG A 121 19.84 -2.53 -3.06
CA ARG A 121 20.52 -1.36 -3.64
C ARG A 121 21.11 -0.44 -2.57
N LEU A 122 20.42 -0.27 -1.45
CA LEU A 122 20.77 0.59 -0.33
C LEU A 122 20.51 -0.16 0.98
N PRO A 123 21.54 -0.67 1.67
CA PRO A 123 21.35 -1.45 2.89
C PRO A 123 20.57 -0.71 3.98
N ILE A 124 19.42 -1.28 4.40
CA ILE A 124 18.52 -0.74 5.42
C ILE A 124 18.11 -1.83 6.43
N PRO A 125 19.07 -2.59 7.01
CA PRO A 125 18.78 -3.79 7.78
C PRO A 125 17.88 -3.54 8.99
N GLU A 126 18.03 -2.39 9.66
CA GLU A 126 17.17 -2.03 10.80
C GLU A 126 15.71 -1.85 10.38
N PHE A 127 15.49 -1.17 9.25
CA PHE A 127 14.13 -0.99 8.72
C PHE A 127 13.54 -2.30 8.23
N VAL A 128 14.34 -3.19 7.61
CA VAL A 128 13.87 -4.54 7.25
C VAL A 128 13.44 -5.31 8.49
N ARG A 129 14.23 -5.30 9.57
CA ARG A 129 13.85 -5.96 10.84
C ARG A 129 12.57 -5.38 11.42
N GLU A 130 12.39 -4.07 11.31
CA GLU A 130 11.18 -3.38 11.76
C GLU A 130 9.93 -3.85 11.00
N VAL A 131 9.96 -3.88 9.67
CA VAL A 131 8.75 -4.17 8.86
C VAL A 131 8.53 -5.65 8.58
N TYR A 132 9.56 -6.49 8.68
CA TYR A 132 9.48 -7.91 8.35
C TYR A 132 8.35 -8.67 9.08
N PRO A 133 8.12 -8.48 10.40
CA PRO A 133 7.01 -9.15 11.07
C PRO A 133 5.64 -8.85 10.45
N ALA A 134 5.41 -7.60 10.04
CA ALA A 134 4.16 -7.21 9.37
C ALA A 134 4.04 -7.83 7.98
N LEU A 135 5.12 -7.82 7.19
CA LEU A 135 5.16 -8.45 5.86
C LEU A 135 4.89 -9.96 5.95
N LEU A 136 5.47 -10.64 6.94
CA LEU A 136 5.28 -12.06 7.18
C LEU A 136 3.83 -12.37 7.57
N ARG A 137 3.22 -11.56 8.44
CA ARG A 137 1.79 -11.73 8.81
C ARG A 137 0.89 -11.62 7.59
N TRP A 138 1.15 -10.68 6.69
CA TRP A 138 0.36 -10.52 5.47
C TRP A 138 0.48 -11.71 4.52
N HIS A 139 1.69 -12.22 4.31
CA HIS A 139 1.88 -13.42 3.49
C HIS A 139 1.24 -14.66 4.14
N ARG A 140 1.35 -14.81 5.46
CA ARG A 140 0.65 -15.88 6.18
C ARG A 140 -0.86 -15.76 6.02
N TRP A 141 -1.41 -14.56 6.15
CA TRP A 141 -2.83 -14.31 5.94
C TRP A 141 -3.29 -14.68 4.52
N LEU A 142 -2.50 -14.38 3.48
CA LEU A 142 -2.82 -14.81 2.11
C LEU A 142 -2.93 -16.35 2.03
N HIS A 143 -2.01 -17.08 2.66
CA HIS A 143 -2.04 -18.55 2.67
C HIS A 143 -3.09 -19.16 3.60
N THR A 144 -3.57 -18.46 4.62
CA THR A 144 -4.55 -19.01 5.57
C THR A 144 -5.98 -18.58 5.28
N ALA A 145 -6.17 -17.35 4.80
CA ALA A 145 -7.49 -16.79 4.53
C ALA A 145 -7.89 -16.88 3.05
N ARG A 146 -6.91 -16.93 2.11
CA ARG A 146 -7.19 -16.92 0.67
C ARG A 146 -6.89 -18.23 -0.06
N ASP A 147 -6.17 -19.17 0.55
CA ASP A 147 -6.02 -20.54 0.03
C ASP A 147 -7.21 -21.41 0.47
N VAL A 148 -8.38 -21.15 -0.13
CA VAL A 148 -9.65 -21.75 0.30
C VAL A 148 -9.76 -23.23 -0.08
N ASP A 149 -9.07 -23.65 -1.15
CA ASP A 149 -9.10 -25.01 -1.69
C ASP A 149 -7.84 -25.83 -1.41
N GLY A 150 -6.83 -25.25 -0.73
CA GLY A 150 -5.56 -25.90 -0.44
C GLY A 150 -4.66 -26.07 -1.66
N SER A 151 -4.91 -25.33 -2.74
CA SER A 151 -4.11 -25.35 -3.97
C SER A 151 -2.77 -24.61 -3.81
N GLY A 152 -2.61 -23.82 -2.75
CA GLY A 152 -1.49 -22.90 -2.59
C GLY A 152 -1.64 -21.60 -3.39
N LEU A 153 -2.80 -21.38 -4.03
CA LEU A 153 -3.12 -20.16 -4.77
C LEU A 153 -4.04 -19.27 -3.92
N ALA A 154 -3.74 -17.97 -3.89
CA ALA A 154 -4.58 -17.00 -3.20
C ALA A 154 -5.81 -16.64 -4.07
N CYS A 155 -7.00 -16.89 -3.54
CA CYS A 155 -8.27 -16.47 -4.12
C CYS A 155 -8.55 -14.97 -3.87
N ILE A 156 -9.11 -14.30 -4.87
CA ILE A 156 -9.68 -12.95 -4.75
C ILE A 156 -11.21 -13.06 -4.61
N ILE A 157 -11.78 -12.23 -3.75
CA ILE A 157 -13.23 -12.20 -3.47
C ILE A 157 -13.90 -10.95 -4.04
N HIS A 158 -13.11 -10.01 -4.54
CA HIS A 158 -13.59 -8.79 -5.21
C HIS A 158 -12.66 -8.46 -6.40
N PRO A 159 -13.18 -8.04 -7.57
CA PRO A 159 -12.34 -7.70 -8.74
C PRO A 159 -11.22 -6.69 -8.44
N TRP A 160 -11.50 -5.69 -7.60
CA TRP A 160 -10.53 -4.67 -7.15
C TRP A 160 -9.27 -5.24 -6.48
N GLU A 161 -9.34 -6.46 -5.91
CA GLU A 161 -8.16 -7.09 -5.29
C GLU A 161 -7.12 -7.52 -6.31
N SER A 162 -7.51 -7.62 -7.58
CA SER A 162 -6.58 -7.88 -8.68
C SER A 162 -5.75 -6.67 -9.07
N GLY A 163 -6.19 -5.45 -8.72
CA GLY A 163 -5.66 -4.19 -9.26
C GLY A 163 -6.01 -3.93 -10.73
N THR A 164 -6.85 -4.78 -11.34
CA THR A 164 -7.30 -4.68 -12.73
C THR A 164 -8.83 -4.75 -12.78
N ASP A 165 -9.45 -3.70 -12.25
CA ASP A 165 -10.85 -3.65 -11.82
C ASP A 165 -11.88 -4.11 -12.85
N ASP A 166 -11.70 -3.73 -14.12
CA ASP A 166 -12.60 -3.99 -15.24
C ASP A 166 -12.04 -4.99 -16.25
N SER A 167 -11.02 -5.76 -15.84
CA SER A 167 -10.38 -6.75 -16.72
C SER A 167 -11.35 -7.86 -17.14
N PRO A 168 -11.34 -8.32 -18.42
CA PRO A 168 -12.15 -9.44 -18.91
C PRO A 168 -11.80 -10.86 -18.39
N ARG A 169 -10.98 -10.96 -17.33
CA ARG A 169 -10.31 -12.21 -16.92
C ARG A 169 -11.26 -13.25 -16.32
#